data_AF-A0A535EZ47-F1
#
_entry.id   AF-A0A535EZ47-F1
#
_cell.length_a   1.000
_cell.length_b   1.000
_cell.length_c   1.000
_cell.angle_alpha   90.00
_cell.angle_beta   90.00
_cell.angle_gamma   90.00
#
_symmetry.space_group_name_H-M   'P 1'
#
loop_
_entity.id
_entity.type
_entity.pdbx_description
1 polymer ?
#
loop_
_entity_poly.entity_id
_entity_poly.type
_entity_poly.pdbx_seq_one_letter_code
_entity_poly.pdbx_strand_id
1 'polypeptide(L)'
;MAAAMRGRGLSLQLGLFAGAGLAILAGASFNIQGYRGETALLAMLAGFFAWGAGLLWRRWQIAISLGLAGIALTAVEVHFAPAAFFGINTAGLLCLGLGGVLSAVAYEEVTEEMRLRLHDLESLNQELQDQHRMFLAATEDPALNYADLEALSATTMRQVGASFCVYYLGTSDGRQYVPQLPGAGFGAGRPQPLLPRKEGGDPLTNPLEENQEFYAEDRDRLSAVARLFTPGVKLVNVLVEPMLMGSRLGGFLVLGNKEGGFDPDDRRLAQTLAIRAAIHFGSQHVVTQSQEELARYALLNEIAREASGLPFEQVMTMVVERARELVPYDSARVVIFEANDTYHILGGSRVASDLAKSPLAEVKNDGKVVLRRLLTQGDGLFSGLDPGGETAQAAEALAPITGREGVFGALCLGRKGGMGFGEKDIPALQELGAIAGVAVENSRILQRISGQNVKVTTALDSLA
;
A
#
# COMPACT_ATOMS: atom_id res chain seq x y z
N MET A 1 4.43 5.41 33.41
CA MET A 1 5.86 4.97 33.47
C MET A 1 6.38 4.40 32.16
N ALA A 2 5.58 3.75 31.30
CA ALA A 2 6.02 3.20 30.01
C ALA A 2 6.43 4.25 28.94
N ALA A 3 5.88 5.47 28.98
CA ALA A 3 6.24 6.54 28.05
C ALA A 3 7.63 7.16 28.31
N ALA A 4 8.12 7.11 29.54
CA ALA A 4 9.42 7.67 29.92
C ALA A 4 10.61 6.73 29.58
N MET A 5 10.36 5.43 29.39
CA MET A 5 11.37 4.49 28.88
C MET A 5 11.48 4.47 27.34
N ARG A 6 10.40 4.84 26.63
CA ARG A 6 10.33 4.87 25.15
C ARG A 6 11.29 5.88 24.48
N GLY A 7 11.64 6.97 25.17
CA GLY A 7 12.55 7.98 24.65
C GLY A 7 14.04 7.67 24.82
N ARG A 8 14.41 6.74 25.71
CA ARG A 8 15.82 6.44 26.03
C ARG A 8 16.48 5.50 25.02
N GLY A 9 15.74 4.52 24.47
CA GLY A 9 16.27 3.55 23.49
C GLY A 9 16.72 4.22 22.19
N LEU A 10 15.88 5.08 21.62
CA LEU A 10 16.20 5.80 20.38
C LEU A 10 17.41 6.73 20.55
N SER A 11 17.54 7.40 21.71
CA SER A 11 18.68 8.28 22.00
C SER A 11 20.01 7.53 22.15
N LEU A 12 19.96 6.30 22.68
CA LEU A 12 21.15 5.45 22.82
C LEU A 12 21.59 4.91 21.45
N GLN A 13 20.65 4.49 20.61
CA GLN A 13 20.91 4.01 19.24
C GLN A 13 21.51 5.10 18.34
N LEU A 14 20.90 6.29 18.33
CA LEU A 14 21.47 7.44 17.62
C LEU A 14 22.85 7.81 18.15
N GLY A 15 23.07 7.68 19.47
CA GLY A 15 24.37 7.86 20.09
C GLY A 15 25.42 6.84 19.65
N LEU A 16 25.05 5.56 19.53
CA LEU A 16 25.94 4.49 19.08
C LEU A 16 26.29 4.61 17.60
N PHE A 17 25.33 4.92 16.73
CA PHE A 17 25.60 5.17 15.30
C PHE A 17 26.42 6.44 15.08
N ALA A 18 26.14 7.52 15.81
CA ALA A 18 26.95 8.74 15.75
C ALA A 18 28.38 8.49 16.26
N GLY A 19 28.52 7.75 17.36
CA GLY A 19 29.82 7.34 17.90
C GLY A 19 30.62 6.45 16.94
N ALA A 20 29.94 5.49 16.30
CA ALA A 20 30.54 4.64 15.27
C ALA A 20 31.01 5.46 14.06
N GLY A 21 30.18 6.38 13.56
CA GLY A 21 30.52 7.27 12.45
C GLY A 21 31.72 8.17 12.77
N LEU A 22 31.76 8.76 13.98
CA LEU A 22 32.88 9.58 14.43
C LEU A 22 34.17 8.77 14.57
N ALA A 23 34.09 7.55 15.12
CA ALA A 23 35.24 6.67 15.26
C ALA A 23 35.80 6.22 13.90
N ILE A 24 34.92 5.93 12.94
CA ILE A 24 35.32 5.57 11.57
C ILE A 24 35.97 6.76 10.85
N LEU A 25 35.38 7.95 10.95
CA LEU A 25 35.94 9.17 10.32
C LEU A 25 37.29 9.56 10.91
N ALA A 26 37.42 9.55 12.24
CA ALA A 26 38.68 9.83 12.92
C ALA A 26 39.74 8.77 12.58
N GLY A 27 39.35 7.50 12.58
CA GLY A 27 40.24 6.39 12.27
C GLY A 27 40.75 6.41 10.82
N ALA A 28 39.87 6.67 9.85
CA ALA A 28 40.24 6.84 8.45
C ALA A 28 41.15 8.05 8.22
N SER A 29 40.92 9.16 8.93
CA SER A 29 41.75 10.37 8.82
C SER A 29 43.13 10.20 9.43
N PHE A 30 43.27 9.46 10.53
CA PHE A 30 44.56 9.21 11.15
C PHE A 30 45.38 8.20 10.36
N ASN A 31 44.75 7.14 9.86
CA ASN A 31 45.41 6.02 9.19
C ASN A 31 46.08 6.35 7.83
N ILE A 32 45.80 7.51 7.24
CA ILE A 32 46.35 7.91 5.92
C ILE A 32 47.57 8.85 6.08
N GLN A 33 47.98 9.20 7.30
CA GLN A 33 49.08 10.15 7.50
C GLN A 33 50.43 9.56 7.08
N GLY A 34 51.20 10.35 6.31
CA GLY A 34 52.54 9.96 5.83
C GLY A 34 52.55 9.18 4.50
N TYR A 35 51.40 8.69 4.03
CA TYR A 35 51.27 7.95 2.76
C TYR A 35 51.13 8.90 1.55
N ARG A 36 51.72 8.54 0.41
CA ARG A 36 51.62 9.29 -0.87
C ARG A 36 51.55 8.33 -2.05
N GLY A 37 50.61 8.58 -2.98
CA GLY A 37 50.45 7.76 -4.18
C GLY A 37 50.00 6.33 -3.87
N GLU A 38 50.64 5.33 -4.47
CA GLU A 38 50.24 3.92 -4.38
C GLU A 38 50.34 3.33 -2.97
N THR A 39 51.15 3.92 -2.08
CA THR A 39 51.29 3.44 -0.68
C THR A 39 50.04 3.71 0.17
N ALA A 40 49.15 4.63 -0.25
CA ALA A 40 47.88 4.89 0.43
C ALA A 40 46.90 3.70 0.34
N LEU A 41 47.06 2.81 -0.65
CA LEU A 41 46.28 1.57 -0.74
C LEU A 41 46.56 0.61 0.41
N LEU A 42 47.82 0.55 0.88
CA LEU A 42 48.20 -0.29 2.02
C LEU A 42 47.53 0.20 3.31
N ALA A 43 47.49 1.52 3.52
CA ALA A 43 46.77 2.13 4.62
C ALA A 43 45.26 1.83 4.54
N MET A 44 44.64 1.99 3.36
CA MET A 44 43.21 1.67 3.17
C MET A 44 42.89 0.21 3.47
N LEU A 45 43.74 -0.73 3.02
CA LEU A 45 43.59 -2.16 3.32
C LEU A 45 43.75 -2.45 4.81
N ALA A 46 44.76 -1.87 5.46
CA ALA A 46 44.96 -2.00 6.89
C ALA A 46 43.75 -1.49 7.69
N GLY A 47 43.19 -0.34 7.30
CA GLY A 47 41.99 0.23 7.89
C GLY A 47 40.73 -0.62 7.68
N PHE A 48 40.57 -1.20 6.48
CA PHE A 48 39.46 -2.12 6.19
C PHE A 48 39.53 -3.38 7.05
N PHE A 49 40.73 -3.94 7.24
CA PHE A 49 40.93 -5.10 8.11
C PHE A 49 40.66 -4.77 9.58
N ALA A 50 41.07 -3.61 10.08
CA ALA A 50 40.74 -3.20 11.45
C ALA A 50 39.24 -2.96 11.65
N TRP A 51 38.57 -2.29 10.71
CA TRP A 51 37.12 -2.11 10.77
C TRP A 51 36.37 -3.45 10.72
N GLY A 52 36.77 -4.35 9.81
CA GLY A 52 36.21 -5.70 9.71
C GLY A 52 36.46 -6.55 10.96
N ALA A 53 37.61 -6.40 11.60
CA ALA A 53 37.90 -7.03 12.90
C ALA A 53 36.94 -6.56 13.99
N GLY A 54 36.60 -5.27 14.00
CA GLY A 54 35.60 -4.70 14.90
C GLY A 54 34.19 -5.20 14.62
N LEU A 55 33.79 -5.22 13.34
CA LEU A 55 32.46 -5.69 12.91
C LEU A 55 32.23 -7.17 13.29
N LEU A 56 33.27 -7.98 13.19
CA LEU A 56 33.23 -9.42 13.44
C LEU A 56 33.71 -9.79 14.85
N TRP A 57 33.67 -8.87 15.81
CA TRP A 57 34.18 -9.09 17.17
C TRP A 57 33.64 -10.36 17.84
N ARG A 58 32.37 -10.72 17.60
CA ARG A 58 31.76 -11.97 18.12
C ARG A 58 32.39 -13.24 17.53
N ARG A 59 32.94 -13.19 16.32
CA ARG A 59 33.70 -14.29 15.67
C ARG A 59 35.18 -14.09 15.92
N TRP A 60 35.60 -14.29 17.17
CA TRP A 60 36.91 -13.90 17.69
C TRP A 60 38.10 -14.42 16.86
N GLN A 61 38.01 -15.64 16.30
CA GLN A 61 39.04 -16.21 15.42
C GLN A 61 39.26 -15.39 14.15
N ILE A 62 38.17 -14.93 13.52
CA ILE A 62 38.22 -14.11 12.32
C ILE A 62 38.66 -12.69 12.68
N ALA A 63 38.11 -12.12 13.75
CA ALA A 63 38.47 -10.79 14.22
C ALA A 63 39.97 -10.64 14.52
N ILE A 64 40.57 -11.62 15.20
CA ILE A 64 42.01 -11.63 15.47
C ILE A 64 42.82 -11.71 14.18
N SER A 65 42.43 -12.57 13.24
CA SER A 65 43.16 -12.72 11.97
C SER A 65 43.17 -11.42 11.16
N LEU A 66 42.02 -10.71 11.12
CA LEU A 66 41.90 -9.42 10.44
C LEU A 66 42.66 -8.33 11.19
N GLY A 67 42.59 -8.28 12.52
CA GLY A 67 43.35 -7.33 13.34
C GLY A 67 44.86 -7.49 13.16
N LEU A 68 45.36 -8.73 13.17
CA LEU A 68 46.77 -9.04 12.92
C LEU A 68 47.20 -8.67 11.49
N ALA A 69 46.34 -8.92 10.49
CA ALA A 69 46.59 -8.50 9.11
C ALA A 69 46.70 -6.97 8.98
N GLY A 70 45.82 -6.22 9.65
CA GLY A 70 45.87 -4.76 9.69
C GLY A 70 47.14 -4.23 10.35
N ILE A 71 47.56 -4.82 11.48
CA ILE A 71 48.81 -4.45 12.17
C ILE A 71 50.03 -4.79 11.31
N ALA A 72 50.06 -5.96 10.67
CA ALA A 72 51.17 -6.36 9.80
C ALA A 72 51.35 -5.41 8.61
N LEU A 73 50.25 -5.00 7.97
CA LEU A 73 50.28 -4.00 6.90
C LEU A 73 50.77 -2.63 7.38
N THR A 74 50.43 -2.26 8.61
CA THR A 74 50.91 -1.02 9.24
C THR A 74 52.38 -1.13 9.65
N ALA A 75 52.89 -2.31 9.99
CA ALA A 75 54.31 -2.51 10.30
C ALA A 75 55.22 -2.35 9.07
N VAL A 76 54.69 -2.60 7.87
CA VAL A 76 55.37 -2.35 6.59
C VAL A 76 55.66 -0.86 6.40
N GLU A 77 54.89 0.04 7.05
CA GLU A 77 55.04 1.49 7.02
C GLU A 77 56.44 1.99 7.38
N VAL A 78 57.13 1.31 8.31
CA VAL A 78 58.48 1.69 8.77
C VAL A 78 59.50 1.74 7.62
N HIS A 79 59.22 1.04 6.51
CA HIS A 79 60.07 1.03 5.31
C HIS A 79 59.75 2.16 4.32
N PHE A 80 58.57 2.78 4.41
CA PHE A 80 58.05 3.70 3.39
C PHE A 80 57.71 5.10 3.90
N ALA A 81 57.48 5.27 5.21
CA ALA A 81 57.14 6.55 5.83
C ALA A 81 58.00 6.82 7.08
N PRO A 82 58.16 8.11 7.47
CA PRO A 82 58.85 8.45 8.70
C PRO A 82 58.19 7.77 9.92
N ALA A 83 59.00 7.19 10.81
CA ALA A 83 58.53 6.53 12.03
C ALA A 83 57.67 7.42 12.95
N ALA A 84 57.66 8.73 12.72
CA ALA A 84 56.79 9.69 13.38
C ALA A 84 55.28 9.44 13.14
N PHE A 85 54.89 8.83 12.01
CA PHE A 85 53.48 8.60 11.67
C PHE A 85 52.92 7.26 12.18
N PHE A 86 53.80 6.31 12.54
CA PHE A 86 53.42 4.98 13.01
C PHE A 86 52.46 5.01 14.22
N GLY A 87 52.70 5.94 15.18
CA GLY A 87 51.85 6.10 16.34
C GLY A 87 50.44 6.63 16.02
N ILE A 88 50.33 7.50 15.02
CA ILE A 88 49.05 8.07 14.58
C ILE A 88 48.27 7.05 13.75
N ASN A 89 48.95 6.30 12.88
CA ASN A 89 48.32 5.29 12.05
C ASN A 89 47.79 4.13 12.90
N THR A 90 48.56 3.63 13.87
CA THR A 90 48.09 2.62 14.85
C THR A 90 46.90 3.09 15.68
N ALA A 91 46.87 4.37 16.10
CA ALA A 91 45.67 4.95 16.73
C ALA A 91 44.47 4.97 15.77
N GLY A 92 44.71 5.21 14.48
CA GLY A 92 43.69 5.13 13.42
C GLY A 92 43.05 3.74 13.29
N LEU A 93 43.84 2.66 13.30
CA LEU A 93 43.32 1.29 13.28
C LEU A 93 42.48 0.98 14.53
N LEU A 94 42.90 1.43 15.71
CA LEU A 94 42.12 1.24 16.94
C LEU A 94 40.76 1.95 16.88
N CYS A 95 40.72 3.19 16.35
CA CYS A 95 39.47 3.90 16.14
C CYS A 95 38.56 3.20 15.12
N LEU A 96 39.12 2.64 14.04
CA LEU A 96 38.35 1.86 13.05
C LEU A 96 37.78 0.57 13.62
N GLY A 97 38.57 -0.16 14.42
CA GLY A 97 38.12 -1.35 15.14
C GLY A 97 37.00 -1.02 16.12
N LEU A 98 37.14 0.07 16.89
CA LEU A 98 36.11 0.54 17.81
C LEU A 98 34.83 0.96 17.06
N GLY A 99 34.95 1.64 15.92
CA GLY A 99 33.83 1.97 15.05
C GLY A 99 33.11 0.75 14.49
N GLY A 100 33.84 -0.32 14.15
CA GLY A 100 33.27 -1.60 13.74
C GLY A 100 32.46 -2.28 14.86
N VAL A 101 33.00 -2.29 16.10
CA VAL A 101 32.29 -2.85 17.27
C VAL A 101 31.02 -2.06 17.58
N LEU A 102 31.10 -0.73 17.62
CA LEU A 102 29.93 0.12 17.87
C LEU A 102 28.85 -0.06 16.80
N SER A 103 29.25 -0.22 15.53
CA SER A 103 28.32 -0.49 14.43
C SER A 103 27.61 -1.84 14.59
N ALA A 104 28.36 -2.89 14.98
CA ALA A 104 27.80 -4.22 15.17
C ALA A 104 26.78 -4.24 16.33
N VAL A 105 27.10 -3.59 17.45
CA VAL A 105 26.20 -3.47 18.61
C VAL A 105 24.93 -2.69 18.26
N ALA A 106 25.08 -1.56 17.56
CA ALA A 106 23.93 -0.75 17.14
C ALA A 106 23.00 -1.51 16.17
N TYR A 107 23.56 -2.32 15.27
CA TYR A 107 22.79 -3.12 14.32
C TYR A 107 22.00 -4.24 15.01
N GLU A 108 22.59 -4.92 15.99
CA GLU A 108 21.91 -5.97 16.76
C GLU A 108 20.73 -5.42 17.57
N GLU A 109 20.91 -4.28 18.26
CA GLU A 109 19.83 -3.64 19.03
C GLU A 109 18.63 -3.25 18.16
N VAL A 110 18.88 -2.66 16.98
CA VAL A 110 17.81 -2.26 16.05
C VAL A 110 17.04 -3.48 15.52
N THR A 111 17.76 -4.56 15.23
CA THR A 111 17.14 -5.78 14.66
C THR A 111 16.27 -6.50 15.68
N GLU A 112 16.68 -6.56 16.95
CA GLU A 112 15.86 -7.15 18.02
C GLU A 112 14.63 -6.31 18.34
N GLU A 113 14.78 -4.98 18.47
CA GLU A 113 13.64 -4.11 18.78
C GLU A 113 12.59 -4.13 17.66
N MET A 114 13.02 -4.21 16.41
CA MET A 114 12.12 -4.29 15.27
C MET A 114 11.36 -5.63 15.22
N ARG A 115 12.02 -6.74 15.56
CA ARG A 115 11.36 -8.06 15.67
C ARG A 115 10.37 -8.10 16.83
N LEU A 116 10.73 -7.55 17.98
CA LEU A 116 9.85 -7.48 19.13
C LEU A 116 8.60 -6.66 18.82
N ARG A 117 8.74 -5.50 18.16
CA ARG A 117 7.60 -4.67 17.75
C ARG A 117 6.68 -5.35 16.73
N LEU A 118 7.23 -6.14 15.81
CA LEU A 118 6.42 -6.91 14.85
C LEU A 118 5.60 -7.98 15.56
N HIS A 119 6.21 -8.72 16.48
CA HIS A 119 5.52 -9.76 17.24
C HIS A 119 4.44 -9.18 18.17
N ASP A 120 4.72 -8.03 18.80
CA ASP A 120 3.77 -7.33 19.68
C ASP A 120 2.58 -6.75 18.89
N LEU A 121 2.78 -6.37 17.62
CA LEU A 121 1.69 -5.94 16.73
C LEU A 121 0.82 -7.11 16.27
N GLU A 122 1.44 -8.23 15.91
CA GLU A 122 0.71 -9.44 15.52
C GLU A 122 -0.11 -9.99 16.68
N SER A 123 0.46 -10.03 17.90
CA SER A 123 -0.24 -10.48 19.09
C SER A 123 -1.39 -9.54 19.47
N LEU A 124 -1.18 -8.22 19.41
CA LEU A 124 -2.23 -7.24 19.68
C LEU A 124 -3.37 -7.33 18.66
N ASN A 125 -3.05 -7.58 17.40
CA ASN A 125 -4.06 -7.74 16.34
C ASN A 125 -4.86 -9.03 16.54
N GLN A 126 -4.20 -10.14 16.87
CA GLN A 126 -4.88 -11.39 17.23
C GLN A 126 -5.75 -11.24 18.47
N GLU A 127 -5.25 -10.56 19.52
CA GLU A 127 -6.02 -10.29 20.73
C GLU A 127 -7.24 -9.42 20.44
N LEU A 128 -7.10 -8.38 19.60
CA LEU A 128 -8.22 -7.56 19.15
C LEU A 128 -9.23 -8.37 18.35
N GLN A 129 -8.79 -9.27 17.47
CA GLN A 129 -9.66 -10.16 16.72
C GLN A 129 -10.40 -11.15 17.63
N ASP A 130 -9.72 -11.74 18.61
CA ASP A 130 -10.32 -12.69 19.54
C ASP A 130 -11.27 -11.99 20.51
N GLN A 131 -10.91 -10.81 21.03
CA GLN A 131 -11.81 -9.98 21.83
C GLN A 131 -13.04 -9.57 21.02
N HIS A 132 -12.85 -9.20 19.75
CA HIS A 132 -13.95 -8.87 18.85
C HIS A 132 -14.85 -10.09 18.60
N ARG A 133 -14.26 -11.26 18.35
CA ARG A 133 -15.00 -12.52 18.13
C ARG A 133 -15.74 -12.99 19.38
N MET A 134 -15.13 -12.89 20.55
CA MET A 134 -15.78 -13.19 21.83
C MET A 134 -16.89 -12.20 22.15
N PHE A 135 -16.71 -10.92 21.83
CA PHE A 135 -17.76 -9.90 21.95
C PHE A 135 -18.93 -10.17 21.01
N LEU A 136 -18.66 -10.53 19.75
CA LEU A 136 -19.68 -10.95 18.79
C LEU A 136 -20.42 -12.21 19.25
N ALA A 137 -19.71 -13.26 19.67
CA ALA A 137 -20.32 -14.49 20.17
C ALA A 137 -21.15 -14.26 21.46
N ALA A 138 -20.75 -13.30 22.30
CA ALA A 138 -21.50 -12.91 23.50
C ALA A 138 -22.71 -12.01 23.18
N THR A 139 -22.76 -11.39 22.00
CA THR A 139 -23.85 -10.52 21.53
C THR A 139 -24.70 -11.14 20.42
N GLU A 140 -24.31 -12.32 19.91
CA GLU A 140 -25.05 -13.13 18.96
C GLU A 140 -26.30 -13.72 19.64
N ASP A 141 -27.45 -13.18 19.24
CA ASP A 141 -28.70 -13.92 19.30
C ASP A 141 -28.69 -14.89 18.11
N PRO A 142 -28.72 -16.22 18.30
CA PRO A 142 -28.65 -17.20 17.22
C PRO A 142 -29.79 -17.07 16.19
N ALA A 143 -30.80 -16.23 16.44
CA ALA A 143 -31.85 -15.87 15.49
C ALA A 143 -31.44 -14.82 14.44
N LEU A 144 -30.38 -14.04 14.65
CA LEU A 144 -29.94 -12.96 13.75
C LEU A 144 -28.68 -13.40 12.98
N ASN A 145 -28.88 -13.96 11.78
CA ASN A 145 -27.80 -14.30 10.87
C ASN A 145 -27.46 -13.10 9.97
N TYR A 146 -26.37 -12.41 10.27
CA TYR A 146 -25.95 -11.22 9.54
C TYR A 146 -25.19 -11.52 8.22
N ALA A 147 -24.85 -12.78 7.93
CA ALA A 147 -24.33 -13.19 6.62
C ALA A 147 -25.44 -13.25 5.56
N ASP A 148 -26.69 -13.38 5.99
CA ASP A 148 -27.89 -13.42 5.15
C ASP A 148 -28.74 -12.16 5.41
N LEU A 149 -28.57 -11.16 4.55
CA LEU A 149 -29.26 -9.88 4.64
C LEU A 149 -30.79 -10.00 4.58
N GLU A 150 -31.32 -11.03 3.89
CA GLU A 150 -32.74 -11.30 3.82
C GLU A 150 -33.28 -11.77 5.17
N ALA A 151 -32.61 -12.77 5.75
CA ALA A 151 -32.95 -13.31 7.05
C ALA A 151 -32.82 -12.24 8.15
N LEU A 152 -31.75 -11.44 8.11
CA LEU A 152 -31.53 -10.33 9.04
C LEU A 152 -32.68 -9.32 8.97
N SER A 153 -32.97 -8.78 7.79
CA SER A 153 -34.03 -7.78 7.61
C SER A 153 -35.40 -8.33 8.00
N ALA A 154 -35.68 -9.59 7.68
CA ALA A 154 -36.96 -10.23 8.01
C ALA A 154 -37.11 -10.51 9.52
N THR A 155 -36.03 -10.91 10.19
CA THR A 155 -36.04 -11.13 11.65
C THR A 155 -36.20 -9.81 12.39
N THR A 156 -35.45 -8.77 12.03
CA THR A 156 -35.60 -7.43 12.62
C THR A 156 -37.01 -6.87 12.42
N MET A 157 -37.56 -7.00 11.20
CA MET A 157 -38.94 -6.62 10.90
C MET A 157 -39.94 -7.31 11.82
N ARG A 158 -39.82 -8.64 11.99
CA ARG A 158 -40.72 -9.43 12.86
C ARG A 158 -40.55 -9.13 14.34
N GLN A 159 -39.31 -8.95 14.82
CA GLN A 159 -39.02 -8.67 16.23
C GLN A 159 -39.59 -7.32 16.66
N VAL A 160 -39.47 -6.29 15.81
CA VAL A 160 -40.04 -4.98 16.10
C VAL A 160 -41.53 -4.90 15.72
N GLY A 161 -42.04 -5.80 14.88
CA GLY A 161 -43.42 -5.77 14.39
C GLY A 161 -43.66 -4.67 13.34
N ALA A 162 -42.62 -4.28 12.60
CA ALA A 162 -42.75 -3.35 11.48
C ALA A 162 -43.30 -4.05 10.23
N SER A 163 -43.90 -3.31 9.30
CA SER A 163 -44.33 -3.91 8.02
C SER A 163 -43.18 -4.02 7.01
N PHE A 164 -42.14 -3.21 7.15
CA PHE A 164 -40.92 -3.32 6.34
C PHE A 164 -39.68 -2.92 7.14
N CYS A 165 -38.53 -3.43 6.68
CA CYS A 165 -37.22 -3.18 7.28
C CYS A 165 -36.13 -3.14 6.21
N VAL A 166 -35.23 -2.16 6.29
CA VAL A 166 -34.03 -2.08 5.44
C VAL A 166 -32.87 -1.41 6.17
N TYR A 167 -31.67 -1.92 5.95
CA TYR A 167 -30.42 -1.32 6.43
C TYR A 167 -29.80 -0.45 5.34
N TYR A 168 -29.23 0.68 5.73
CA TYR A 168 -28.44 1.54 4.86
C TYR A 168 -27.01 1.62 5.38
N LEU A 169 -26.03 1.53 4.49
CA LEU A 169 -24.61 1.72 4.81
C LEU A 169 -24.03 2.90 4.03
N GLY A 170 -23.20 3.69 4.67
CA GLY A 170 -22.46 4.78 4.04
C GLY A 170 -21.41 4.24 3.08
N THR A 171 -21.22 4.90 1.95
CA THR A 171 -20.09 4.63 1.06
C THR A 171 -18.78 5.10 1.70
N SER A 172 -17.67 4.49 1.30
CA SER A 172 -16.33 4.83 1.80
C SER A 172 -15.92 6.28 1.51
N ASP A 173 -16.49 6.90 0.47
CA ASP A 173 -16.29 8.31 0.14
C ASP A 173 -17.14 9.28 1.00
N GLY A 174 -18.03 8.75 1.85
CA GLY A 174 -18.92 9.51 2.73
C GLY A 174 -19.98 10.34 2.00
N ARG A 175 -20.23 10.09 0.71
CA ARG A 175 -21.12 10.93 -0.12
C ARG A 175 -22.57 10.45 -0.16
N GLN A 176 -22.81 9.17 0.05
CA GLN A 176 -24.15 8.59 -0.07
C GLN A 176 -24.34 7.40 0.88
N TYR A 177 -25.60 7.07 1.13
CA TYR A 177 -26.00 5.87 1.85
C TYR A 177 -26.72 4.91 0.91
N VAL A 178 -26.29 3.66 0.88
CA VAL A 178 -26.77 2.63 -0.05
C VAL A 178 -27.57 1.57 0.72
N PRO A 179 -28.78 1.21 0.25
CA PRO A 179 -29.57 0.16 0.89
C PRO A 179 -28.90 -1.21 0.74
N GLN A 180 -28.86 -1.97 1.82
CA GLN A 180 -28.45 -3.36 1.83
C GLN A 180 -29.65 -4.23 1.46
N LEU A 181 -29.58 -4.84 0.28
CA LEU A 181 -30.66 -5.63 -0.30
C LEU A 181 -30.37 -7.13 -0.15
N PRO A 182 -31.41 -7.98 -0.02
CA PRO A 182 -32.83 -7.64 -0.04
C PRO A 182 -33.32 -7.05 1.30
N GLY A 183 -34.13 -5.98 1.21
CA GLY A 183 -34.90 -5.49 2.36
C GLY A 183 -36.15 -6.35 2.58
N ALA A 184 -36.71 -6.34 3.78
CA ALA A 184 -37.89 -7.13 4.13
C ALA A 184 -39.19 -6.30 4.05
N GLY A 185 -40.29 -6.94 3.63
CA GLY A 185 -41.64 -6.35 3.68
C GLY A 185 -41.97 -5.32 2.58
N PHE A 186 -41.10 -5.18 1.57
CA PHE A 186 -41.35 -4.29 0.43
C PHE A 186 -42.26 -4.97 -0.61
N GLY A 187 -43.33 -4.27 -0.99
CA GLY A 187 -44.21 -4.64 -2.10
C GLY A 187 -43.70 -4.13 -3.45
N ALA A 188 -44.47 -3.27 -4.10
CA ALA A 188 -44.10 -2.72 -5.43
C ALA A 188 -42.97 -1.67 -5.39
N GLY A 189 -42.88 -0.90 -4.30
CA GLY A 189 -41.83 0.12 -4.13
C GLY A 189 -40.55 -0.47 -3.55
N ARG A 190 -39.39 0.07 -3.94
CA ARG A 190 -38.07 -0.42 -3.55
C ARG A 190 -37.25 0.63 -2.81
N PRO A 191 -36.35 0.23 -1.89
CA PRO A 191 -35.31 1.10 -1.35
C PRO A 191 -34.41 1.65 -2.46
N GLN A 192 -33.95 2.90 -2.31
CA GLN A 192 -33.02 3.54 -3.24
C GLN A 192 -31.94 4.31 -2.49
N PRO A 193 -30.75 4.52 -3.09
CA PRO A 193 -29.67 5.25 -2.44
C PRO A 193 -30.08 6.66 -2.00
N LEU A 194 -29.62 7.07 -0.83
CA LEU A 194 -29.79 8.42 -0.31
C LEU A 194 -28.51 9.24 -0.54
N LEU A 195 -28.66 10.36 -1.24
CA LEU A 195 -27.67 11.43 -1.24
C LEU A 195 -28.09 12.49 -0.22
N PRO A 196 -27.35 12.68 0.88
CA PRO A 196 -27.64 13.71 1.88
C PRO A 196 -27.63 15.11 1.27
N ARG A 197 -28.56 15.97 1.71
CA ARG A 197 -28.59 17.40 1.33
C ARG A 197 -27.43 18.14 1.98
N LYS A 198 -26.63 18.85 1.18
CA LYS A 198 -25.52 19.68 1.66
C LYS A 198 -25.93 21.08 2.07
N GLU A 199 -26.89 21.68 1.35
CA GLU A 199 -27.37 23.03 1.64
C GLU A 199 -28.56 23.00 2.59
N GLY A 200 -28.43 23.67 3.75
CA GLY A 200 -29.47 23.77 4.77
C GLY A 200 -29.56 22.61 5.77
N GLY A 201 -28.70 21.59 5.64
CA GLY A 201 -28.71 20.38 6.47
C GLY A 201 -29.77 19.36 6.01
N ASP A 202 -29.47 18.06 6.13
CA ASP A 202 -30.45 17.03 5.78
C ASP A 202 -31.32 16.71 7.02
N PRO A 203 -32.65 16.86 6.93
CA PRO A 203 -33.54 16.63 8.07
C PRO A 203 -33.53 15.19 8.57
N LEU A 204 -33.07 14.23 7.75
CA LEU A 204 -32.94 12.83 8.16
C LEU A 204 -31.55 12.52 8.73
N THR A 205 -30.46 12.93 8.05
CA THR A 205 -29.11 12.50 8.47
C THR A 205 -28.55 13.31 9.62
N ASN A 206 -28.87 14.61 9.75
CA ASN A 206 -28.32 15.43 10.83
C ASN A 206 -28.64 14.87 12.24
N PRO A 207 -29.90 14.50 12.58
CA PRO A 207 -30.18 13.89 13.87
C PRO A 207 -29.42 12.56 14.09
N LEU A 208 -29.30 11.75 13.04
CA LEU A 208 -28.61 10.46 13.10
C LEU A 208 -27.09 10.64 13.35
N GLU A 209 -26.48 11.67 12.76
CA GLU A 209 -25.08 12.04 13.01
C GLU A 209 -24.84 12.48 14.46
N GLU A 210 -25.85 13.08 15.09
CA GLU A 210 -25.86 13.44 16.52
C GLU A 210 -26.26 12.25 17.43
N ASN A 211 -26.34 11.03 16.87
CA ASN A 211 -26.77 9.81 17.57
C ASN A 211 -28.20 9.90 18.16
N GLN A 212 -29.09 10.58 17.45
CA GLN A 212 -30.51 10.67 17.79
C GLN A 212 -31.34 9.90 16.77
N GLU A 213 -32.33 9.14 17.22
CA GLU A 213 -33.25 8.46 16.30
C GLU A 213 -34.15 9.48 15.58
N PHE A 214 -34.62 9.09 14.39
CA PHE A 214 -35.62 9.86 13.66
C PHE A 214 -36.95 9.12 13.65
N TYR A 215 -37.95 9.69 14.32
CA TYR A 215 -39.32 9.20 14.31
C TYR A 215 -40.25 10.15 13.55
N ALA A 216 -41.13 9.63 12.70
CA ALA A 216 -42.12 10.43 12.01
C ALA A 216 -43.44 9.68 11.74
N GLU A 217 -44.54 10.36 12.01
CA GLU A 217 -45.90 10.00 11.58
C GLU A 217 -46.56 11.15 10.79
N ASP A 218 -46.13 12.39 11.04
CA ASP A 218 -46.62 13.58 10.35
C ASP A 218 -46.16 13.63 8.90
N ARG A 219 -47.05 14.06 8.00
CA ARG A 219 -46.80 14.14 6.55
C ARG A 219 -45.52 14.91 6.22
N ASP A 220 -45.26 16.02 6.91
CA ASP A 220 -44.10 16.88 6.65
C ASP A 220 -42.80 16.16 6.98
N ARG A 221 -42.73 15.46 8.13
CA ARG A 221 -41.55 14.70 8.54
C ARG A 221 -41.38 13.41 7.73
N LEU A 222 -42.47 12.75 7.35
CA LEU A 222 -42.43 11.58 6.45
C LEU A 222 -41.85 11.93 5.08
N SER A 223 -42.00 13.17 4.61
CA SER A 223 -41.43 13.61 3.33
C SER A 223 -39.89 13.56 3.31
N ALA A 224 -39.23 13.69 4.47
CA ALA A 224 -37.77 13.57 4.59
C ALA A 224 -37.30 12.14 4.27
N VAL A 225 -38.08 11.15 4.71
CA VAL A 225 -37.79 9.71 4.55
C VAL A 225 -38.32 9.18 3.21
N ALA A 226 -39.36 9.79 2.63
CA ALA A 226 -39.92 9.35 1.34
C ALA A 226 -38.88 9.27 0.21
N ARG A 227 -37.80 10.06 0.28
CA ARG A 227 -36.67 10.03 -0.66
C ARG A 227 -35.87 8.72 -0.65
N LEU A 228 -35.97 7.91 0.41
CA LEU A 228 -35.33 6.60 0.52
C LEU A 228 -36.01 5.52 -0.33
N PHE A 229 -37.19 5.80 -0.89
CA PHE A 229 -37.97 4.80 -1.60
C PHE A 229 -38.44 5.30 -2.96
N THR A 230 -38.60 4.37 -3.90
CA THR A 230 -39.27 4.69 -5.16
C THR A 230 -40.73 5.05 -4.91
N PRO A 231 -41.36 5.87 -5.79
CA PRO A 231 -42.79 6.13 -5.73
C PRO A 231 -43.59 4.82 -5.65
N GLY A 232 -44.53 4.73 -4.71
CA GLY A 232 -45.35 3.53 -4.48
C GLY A 232 -45.22 2.90 -3.10
N VAL A 233 -44.19 3.24 -2.31
CA VAL A 233 -44.17 2.91 -0.88
C VAL A 233 -45.07 3.90 -0.13
N LYS A 234 -46.17 3.40 0.44
CA LYS A 234 -47.03 4.20 1.32
C LYS A 234 -46.40 4.23 2.71
N LEU A 235 -46.02 5.41 3.19
CA LEU A 235 -45.49 5.62 4.54
C LEU A 235 -46.60 6.13 5.45
N VAL A 236 -46.78 5.50 6.60
CA VAL A 236 -47.74 5.87 7.66
C VAL A 236 -47.00 6.32 8.91
N ASN A 237 -46.02 5.53 9.34
CA ASN A 237 -45.07 5.87 10.38
C ASN A 237 -43.70 5.27 10.03
N VAL A 238 -42.63 5.87 10.54
CA VAL A 238 -41.27 5.39 10.34
C VAL A 238 -40.42 5.69 11.55
N LEU A 239 -39.58 4.72 11.90
CA LEU A 239 -38.51 4.83 12.86
C LEU A 239 -37.18 4.57 12.15
N VAL A 240 -36.23 5.49 12.31
CA VAL A 240 -34.88 5.38 11.75
C VAL A 240 -33.87 5.46 12.89
N GLU A 241 -33.06 4.42 13.03
CA GLU A 241 -32.08 4.30 14.10
C GLU A 241 -30.66 4.45 13.52
N PRO A 242 -29.79 5.26 14.14
CA PRO A 242 -28.41 5.44 13.68
C PRO A 242 -27.58 4.17 13.94
N MET A 243 -26.70 3.86 12.99
CA MET A 243 -25.70 2.81 13.14
C MET A 243 -24.32 3.45 13.18
N LEU A 244 -23.80 3.64 14.39
CA LEU A 244 -22.49 4.25 14.60
C LEU A 244 -21.36 3.22 14.46
N MET A 245 -20.40 3.51 13.58
CA MET A 245 -19.16 2.77 13.46
C MET A 245 -18.06 3.60 14.12
N GLY A 246 -17.71 3.26 15.36
CA GLY A 246 -16.89 4.12 16.20
C GLY A 246 -17.65 5.39 16.61
N SER A 247 -17.12 6.57 16.27
CA SER A 247 -17.73 7.87 16.59
C SER A 247 -18.42 8.54 15.39
N ARG A 248 -18.60 7.81 14.28
CA ARG A 248 -19.20 8.35 13.04
C ARG A 248 -20.43 7.54 12.64
N LEU A 249 -21.37 8.21 11.96
CA LEU A 249 -22.53 7.57 11.36
C LEU A 249 -22.11 6.71 10.17
N GLY A 250 -21.99 5.39 10.38
CA GLY A 250 -21.63 4.42 9.35
C GLY A 250 -22.83 3.94 8.52
N GLY A 251 -24.04 4.15 9.01
CA GLY A 251 -25.27 3.74 8.36
C GLY A 251 -26.49 4.01 9.23
N PHE A 252 -27.65 3.48 8.85
CA PHE A 252 -28.86 3.54 9.65
C PHE A 252 -29.85 2.42 9.31
N LEU A 253 -30.66 2.03 10.28
CA LEU A 253 -31.74 1.06 10.15
C LEU A 253 -33.06 1.81 9.94
N VAL A 254 -33.85 1.42 8.93
CA VAL A 254 -35.17 2.00 8.67
C VAL A 254 -36.25 0.94 8.87
N LEU A 255 -37.20 1.25 9.74
CA LEU A 255 -38.37 0.44 10.06
C LEU A 255 -39.63 1.27 9.80
N GLY A 256 -40.64 0.70 9.15
CA GLY A 256 -41.84 1.49 8.85
C GLY A 256 -43.15 0.73 8.84
N ASN A 257 -44.21 1.53 8.93
CA ASN A 257 -45.61 1.12 8.93
C ASN A 257 -45.93 0.06 10.00
N LYS A 258 -45.45 0.26 11.24
CA LYS A 258 -45.90 -0.56 12.35
C LYS A 258 -47.36 -0.23 12.68
N GLU A 259 -48.19 -1.25 12.82
CA GLU A 259 -49.57 -1.05 13.26
C GLU A 259 -49.59 -0.51 14.70
N GLY A 260 -50.31 0.59 14.93
CA GLY A 260 -50.33 1.26 16.24
C GLY A 260 -49.19 2.24 16.53
N GLY A 261 -48.22 2.39 15.61
CA GLY A 261 -47.04 3.25 15.82
C GLY A 261 -45.90 2.53 16.54
N PHE A 262 -44.78 3.22 16.73
CA PHE A 262 -43.63 2.69 17.46
C PHE A 262 -43.63 3.24 18.88
N ASP A 263 -43.82 2.36 19.86
CA ASP A 263 -43.82 2.75 21.27
C ASP A 263 -42.37 2.90 21.82
N PRO A 264 -42.20 3.36 23.08
CA PRO A 264 -40.86 3.50 23.66
C PRO A 264 -40.09 2.17 23.78
N ASP A 265 -40.77 1.04 23.90
CA ASP A 265 -40.14 -0.27 24.04
C ASP A 265 -39.65 -0.76 22.67
N ASP A 266 -40.43 -0.53 21.62
CA ASP A 266 -40.05 -0.74 20.23
C ASP A 266 -38.81 0.05 19.85
N ARG A 267 -38.74 1.31 20.26
CA ARG A 267 -37.57 2.18 20.00
C ARG A 267 -36.32 1.67 20.70
N ARG A 268 -36.42 1.27 21.97
CA ARG A 268 -35.29 0.65 22.68
C ARG A 268 -34.82 -0.65 22.02
N LEU A 269 -35.76 -1.47 21.53
CA LEU A 269 -35.44 -2.68 20.79
C LEU A 269 -34.75 -2.36 19.45
N ALA A 270 -35.33 -1.44 18.67
CA ALA A 270 -34.79 -1.01 17.38
C ALA A 270 -33.38 -0.43 17.53
N GLN A 271 -33.15 0.42 18.54
CA GLN A 271 -31.84 0.95 18.87
C GLN A 271 -30.84 -0.16 19.18
N THR A 272 -31.24 -1.16 19.99
CA THR A 272 -30.39 -2.31 20.31
C THR A 272 -30.01 -3.10 19.05
N LEU A 273 -30.98 -3.33 18.16
CA LEU A 273 -30.75 -4.03 16.89
C LEU A 273 -29.87 -3.21 15.93
N ALA A 274 -30.02 -1.88 15.89
CA ALA A 274 -29.17 -0.98 15.12
C ALA A 274 -27.73 -0.96 15.63
N ILE A 275 -27.52 -0.91 16.95
CA ILE A 275 -26.18 -0.99 17.56
C ILE A 275 -25.49 -2.30 17.17
N ARG A 276 -26.20 -3.44 17.27
CA ARG A 276 -25.66 -4.75 16.89
C ARG A 276 -25.32 -4.83 15.40
N ALA A 277 -26.21 -4.33 14.54
CA ALA A 277 -25.94 -4.23 13.11
C ALA A 277 -24.71 -3.35 12.83
N ALA A 278 -24.56 -2.22 13.53
CA ALA A 278 -23.42 -1.32 13.35
C ALA A 278 -22.08 -2.00 13.67
N ILE A 279 -22.03 -2.78 14.75
CA ILE A 279 -20.86 -3.59 15.13
C ILE A 279 -20.53 -4.59 14.02
N HIS A 280 -21.53 -5.33 13.55
CA HIS A 280 -21.34 -6.36 12.54
C HIS A 280 -20.87 -5.78 11.19
N PHE A 281 -21.57 -4.79 10.67
CA PHE A 281 -21.21 -4.15 9.40
C PHE A 281 -19.88 -3.38 9.49
N GLY A 282 -19.57 -2.78 10.64
CA GLY A 282 -18.28 -2.13 10.89
C GLY A 282 -17.12 -3.12 10.87
N SER A 283 -17.30 -4.31 11.45
CA SER A 283 -16.30 -5.39 11.41
C SER A 283 -16.06 -5.91 10.00
N GLN A 284 -17.12 -6.17 9.24
CA GLN A 284 -16.99 -6.62 7.86
C GLN A 284 -16.25 -5.60 7.00
N HIS A 285 -16.52 -4.30 7.15
CA HIS A 285 -15.81 -3.27 6.39
C HIS A 285 -14.31 -3.25 6.68
N VAL A 286 -13.93 -3.33 7.96
CA VAL A 286 -12.51 -3.34 8.38
C VAL A 286 -11.82 -4.64 7.95
N VAL A 287 -12.51 -5.79 8.06
CA VAL A 287 -11.98 -7.09 7.62
C VAL A 287 -11.84 -7.15 6.11
N THR A 288 -12.80 -6.65 5.33
CA THR A 288 -12.72 -6.60 3.87
C THR A 288 -11.60 -5.66 3.43
N GLN A 289 -11.45 -4.48 4.02
CA GLN A 289 -10.31 -3.60 3.74
C GLN A 289 -8.97 -4.27 4.07
N SER A 290 -8.88 -4.97 5.19
CA SER A 290 -7.69 -5.73 5.56
C SER A 290 -7.42 -6.89 4.59
N GLN A 291 -8.46 -7.59 4.13
CA GLN A 291 -8.34 -8.66 3.13
C GLN A 291 -7.95 -8.14 1.76
N GLU A 292 -8.46 -7.00 1.33
CA GLU A 292 -8.05 -6.33 0.09
C GLU A 292 -6.58 -5.89 0.16
N GLU A 293 -6.14 -5.32 1.28
CA GLU A 293 -4.74 -4.99 1.51
C GLU A 293 -3.85 -6.25 1.54
N LEU A 294 -4.29 -7.32 2.19
CA LEU A 294 -3.56 -8.59 2.23
C LEU A 294 -3.51 -9.27 0.85
N ALA A 295 -4.60 -9.24 0.08
CA ALA A 295 -4.64 -9.74 -1.29
C ALA A 295 -3.71 -8.92 -2.19
N ARG A 296 -3.68 -7.60 -2.00
CA ARG A 296 -2.74 -6.68 -2.66
C ARG A 296 -1.30 -7.03 -2.30
N TYR A 297 -0.97 -7.22 -1.03
CA TYR A 297 0.38 -7.65 -0.61
C TYR A 297 0.75 -9.04 -1.12
N ALA A 298 -0.20 -9.98 -1.17
CA ALA A 298 0.01 -11.33 -1.70
C ALA A 298 0.31 -11.30 -3.20
N LEU A 299 -0.47 -10.54 -3.99
CA LEU A 299 -0.21 -10.34 -5.41
C LEU A 299 1.14 -9.64 -5.64
N LEU A 300 1.46 -8.60 -4.87
CA LEU A 300 2.75 -7.93 -4.93
C LEU A 300 3.91 -8.89 -4.61
N ASN A 301 3.77 -9.74 -3.59
CA ASN A 301 4.79 -10.73 -3.23
C ASN A 301 4.90 -11.86 -4.26
N GLU A 302 3.79 -12.30 -4.84
CA GLU A 302 3.78 -13.32 -5.89
C GLU A 302 4.47 -12.81 -7.15
N ILE A 303 4.09 -11.61 -7.61
CA ILE A 303 4.75 -10.94 -8.74
C ILE A 303 6.22 -10.67 -8.42
N ALA A 304 6.57 -10.22 -7.21
CA ALA A 304 7.96 -10.02 -6.81
C ALA A 304 8.77 -11.34 -6.78
N ARG A 305 8.16 -12.45 -6.36
CA ARG A 305 8.79 -13.77 -6.33
C ARG A 305 8.96 -14.35 -7.73
N GLU A 306 7.95 -14.25 -8.59
CA GLU A 306 8.01 -14.72 -9.98
C GLU A 306 8.91 -13.85 -10.85
N ALA A 307 8.98 -12.55 -10.60
CA ALA A 307 9.91 -11.63 -11.25
C ALA A 307 11.37 -11.82 -10.79
N SER A 308 11.60 -12.52 -9.67
CA SER A 308 12.94 -12.75 -9.11
C SER A 308 13.79 -13.59 -10.07
N GLY A 309 14.89 -13.00 -10.57
CA GLY A 309 15.81 -13.66 -11.49
C GLY A 309 15.45 -13.54 -12.97
N LEU A 310 14.29 -12.97 -13.32
CA LEU A 310 13.93 -12.71 -14.70
C LEU A 310 14.52 -11.38 -15.19
N PRO A 311 14.96 -11.29 -16.46
CA PRO A 311 15.32 -10.02 -17.07
C PRO A 311 14.10 -9.12 -17.24
N PHE A 312 14.32 -7.82 -17.17
CA PHE A 312 13.31 -6.75 -17.22
C PHE A 312 12.21 -6.95 -18.29
N GLU A 313 12.58 -7.41 -19.49
CA GLU A 313 11.62 -7.67 -20.57
C GLU A 313 10.61 -8.79 -20.26
N GLN A 314 11.06 -9.85 -19.59
CA GLN A 314 10.22 -10.99 -19.23
C GLN A 314 9.24 -10.63 -18.11
N VAL A 315 9.67 -9.81 -17.15
CA VAL A 315 8.80 -9.28 -16.08
C VAL A 315 7.68 -8.43 -16.67
N MET A 316 7.99 -7.56 -17.62
CA MET A 316 6.96 -6.74 -18.28
C MET A 316 6.02 -7.53 -19.17
N THR A 317 6.50 -8.57 -19.83
CA THR A 317 5.63 -9.48 -20.60
C THR A 317 4.61 -10.16 -19.69
N MET A 318 5.07 -10.69 -18.54
CA MET A 318 4.21 -11.33 -17.54
C MET A 318 3.17 -10.38 -16.95
N VAL A 319 3.59 -9.16 -16.57
CA VAL A 319 2.68 -8.15 -16.01
C VAL A 319 1.62 -7.75 -17.03
N VAL A 320 2.01 -7.56 -18.29
CA VAL A 320 1.07 -7.28 -19.38
C VAL A 320 0.08 -8.43 -19.53
N GLU A 321 0.52 -9.69 -19.59
CA GLU A 321 -0.37 -10.85 -19.73
C GLU A 321 -1.42 -10.93 -18.61
N ARG A 322 -1.00 -10.79 -17.34
CA ARG A 322 -1.90 -10.80 -16.18
C ARG A 322 -2.83 -9.60 -16.16
N ALA A 323 -2.42 -8.45 -16.71
CA ALA A 323 -3.24 -7.26 -16.77
C ALA A 323 -4.55 -7.44 -17.55
N ARG A 324 -4.65 -8.46 -18.44
CA ARG A 324 -5.89 -8.78 -19.16
C ARG A 324 -7.04 -9.21 -18.25
N GLU A 325 -6.72 -9.78 -17.09
CA GLU A 325 -7.72 -10.25 -16.12
C GLU A 325 -8.43 -9.07 -15.43
N LEU A 326 -7.73 -7.94 -15.29
CA LEU A 326 -8.24 -6.73 -14.63
C LEU A 326 -8.89 -5.77 -15.62
N VAL A 327 -8.29 -5.57 -16.79
CA VAL A 327 -8.81 -4.68 -17.82
C VAL A 327 -8.74 -5.39 -19.19
N PRO A 328 -9.88 -5.70 -19.83
CA PRO A 328 -9.87 -6.32 -21.16
C PRO A 328 -9.25 -5.40 -22.22
N TYR A 329 -8.25 -5.90 -22.95
CA TYR A 329 -7.60 -5.18 -24.05
C TYR A 329 -7.17 -6.13 -25.18
N ASP A 330 -7.05 -5.60 -26.41
CA ASP A 330 -6.70 -6.38 -27.60
C ASP A 330 -5.19 -6.41 -27.86
N SER A 331 -4.51 -5.28 -27.63
CA SER A 331 -3.04 -5.18 -27.71
C SER A 331 -2.45 -4.41 -26.54
N ALA A 332 -1.20 -4.69 -26.22
CA ALA A 332 -0.47 -3.97 -25.19
C ALA A 332 1.00 -3.82 -25.58
N ARG A 333 1.59 -2.68 -25.22
CA ARG A 333 3.01 -2.40 -25.31
C ARG A 333 3.47 -1.63 -24.09
N VAL A 334 4.76 -1.76 -23.79
CA VAL A 334 5.40 -1.01 -22.71
C VAL A 334 6.35 0.00 -23.33
N VAL A 335 6.21 1.26 -22.90
CA VAL A 335 7.07 2.38 -23.28
C VAL A 335 7.93 2.74 -22.08
N ILE A 336 9.23 2.93 -22.29
CA ILE A 336 10.18 3.35 -21.26
C ILE A 336 10.70 4.75 -21.59
N PHE A 337 10.66 5.65 -20.61
CA PHE A 337 11.12 7.02 -20.76
C PHE A 337 12.62 7.12 -20.57
N GLU A 338 13.28 7.89 -21.42
CA GLU A 338 14.71 8.21 -21.33
C GLU A 338 14.95 9.64 -20.83
N ALA A 339 16.16 9.91 -20.36
CA ALA A 339 16.52 11.19 -19.75
C ALA A 339 16.55 12.38 -20.74
N ASN A 340 16.61 12.10 -22.03
CA ASN A 340 16.69 13.08 -23.13
C ASN A 340 15.32 13.44 -23.73
N ASP A 341 14.23 13.29 -22.97
CA ASP A 341 12.85 13.44 -23.46
C ASP A 341 12.57 12.62 -24.73
N THR A 342 13.13 11.42 -24.77
CA THR A 342 12.74 10.39 -25.73
C THR A 342 12.18 9.18 -24.99
N TYR A 343 11.65 8.23 -25.75
CA TYR A 343 11.18 6.98 -25.21
C TYR A 343 11.49 5.85 -26.17
N HIS A 344 11.54 4.62 -25.67
CA HIS A 344 11.62 3.42 -26.51
C HIS A 344 10.54 2.42 -26.13
N ILE A 345 10.12 1.62 -27.12
CA ILE A 345 9.15 0.54 -26.94
C ILE A 345 9.93 -0.73 -26.58
N LEU A 346 9.51 -1.39 -25.51
CA LEU A 346 10.11 -2.65 -25.05
C LEU A 346 9.93 -3.76 -26.11
N GLY A 347 11.00 -4.48 -26.45
CA GLY A 347 10.99 -5.51 -27.50
C GLY A 347 10.85 -5.00 -28.95
N GLY A 348 10.90 -3.67 -29.17
CA GLY A 348 10.78 -3.04 -30.49
C GLY A 348 12.01 -2.24 -30.89
N SER A 349 12.01 -1.69 -32.11
CA SER A 349 13.04 -0.75 -32.57
C SER A 349 12.97 0.56 -31.77
N ARG A 350 14.13 1.21 -31.53
CA ARG A 350 14.19 2.55 -30.94
C ARG A 350 13.44 3.53 -31.83
N VAL A 351 12.21 3.86 -31.46
CA VAL A 351 11.48 4.94 -32.09
C VAL A 351 11.96 6.23 -31.43
N ALA A 352 12.94 6.91 -32.03
CA ALA A 352 13.36 8.23 -31.59
C ALA A 352 12.23 9.25 -31.90
N SER A 353 11.22 9.26 -31.04
CA SER A 353 10.10 10.21 -31.09
C SER A 353 10.23 11.20 -29.94
N ASP A 354 9.99 12.46 -30.26
CA ASP A 354 10.00 13.60 -29.33
C ASP A 354 8.87 13.43 -28.30
N LEU A 355 9.24 13.11 -27.05
CA LEU A 355 8.28 12.84 -25.98
C LEU A 355 7.43 14.08 -25.67
N ALA A 356 8.00 15.28 -25.78
CA ALA A 356 7.35 16.54 -25.43
C ALA A 356 6.12 16.86 -26.31
N LYS A 357 6.04 16.27 -27.50
CA LYS A 357 4.91 16.45 -28.44
C LYS A 357 3.93 15.28 -28.44
N SER A 358 4.18 14.28 -27.61
CA SER A 358 3.38 13.05 -27.51
C SER A 358 2.38 13.13 -26.36
N PRO A 359 1.22 12.47 -26.45
CA PRO A 359 0.33 12.22 -25.31
C PRO A 359 1.02 11.55 -24.11
N LEU A 360 2.17 10.91 -24.33
CA LEU A 360 3.00 10.33 -23.27
C LEU A 360 3.68 11.37 -22.37
N ALA A 361 3.79 12.63 -22.79
CA ALA A 361 4.32 13.71 -21.94
C ALA A 361 3.46 13.91 -20.69
N GLU A 362 2.14 13.86 -20.84
CA GLU A 362 1.19 14.00 -19.72
C GLU A 362 1.32 12.82 -18.75
N VAL A 363 1.53 11.61 -19.28
CA VAL A 363 1.77 10.41 -18.45
C VAL A 363 3.06 10.55 -17.64
N LYS A 364 4.16 11.00 -18.26
CA LYS A 364 5.46 11.18 -17.58
C LYS A 364 5.41 12.29 -16.53
N ASN A 365 4.84 13.44 -16.88
CA ASN A 365 4.93 14.65 -16.06
C ASN A 365 3.89 14.66 -14.93
N ASP A 366 2.66 14.21 -15.20
CA ASP A 366 1.55 14.31 -14.25
C ASP A 366 1.25 12.98 -13.55
N GLY A 367 1.80 11.86 -14.04
CA GLY A 367 1.53 10.53 -13.51
C GLY A 367 0.05 10.13 -13.60
N LYS A 368 -0.66 10.63 -14.62
CA LYS A 368 -2.07 10.36 -14.84
C LYS A 368 -2.27 9.38 -15.99
N VAL A 369 -3.39 8.66 -15.93
CA VAL A 369 -3.85 7.82 -17.02
C VAL A 369 -4.43 8.72 -18.12
N VAL A 370 -3.93 8.55 -19.34
CA VAL A 370 -4.43 9.28 -20.52
C VAL A 370 -5.28 8.34 -21.36
N LEU A 371 -6.56 8.69 -21.53
CA LEU A 371 -7.49 7.93 -22.35
C LEU A 371 -7.65 8.61 -23.71
N ARG A 372 -7.29 7.89 -24.78
CA ARG A 372 -7.43 8.32 -26.17
C ARG A 372 -8.54 7.52 -26.84
N ARG A 373 -9.42 8.17 -27.60
CA ARG A 373 -10.58 7.54 -28.25
C ARG A 373 -10.67 7.96 -29.71
N LEU A 374 -11.39 7.17 -30.51
CA LEU A 374 -11.64 7.43 -31.93
C LEU A 374 -10.33 7.53 -32.76
N LEU A 375 -9.30 6.78 -32.36
CA LEU A 375 -8.01 6.77 -33.03
C LEU A 375 -8.08 5.93 -34.31
N THR A 376 -7.39 6.38 -35.34
CA THR A 376 -7.18 5.70 -36.62
C THR A 376 -5.72 5.26 -36.76
N GLN A 377 -5.40 4.53 -37.83
CA GLN A 377 -4.03 4.06 -38.08
C GLN A 377 -3.02 5.22 -38.21
N GLY A 378 -3.46 6.40 -38.67
CA GLY A 378 -2.63 7.59 -38.84
C GLY A 378 -2.27 8.31 -37.53
N ASP A 379 -2.95 8.00 -36.43
CA ASP A 379 -2.80 8.73 -35.15
C ASP A 379 -1.64 8.24 -34.26
N GLY A 380 -0.86 7.27 -34.74
CA GLY A 380 0.29 6.72 -34.00
C GLY A 380 -0.12 6.03 -32.70
N LEU A 381 -0.56 4.77 -32.81
CA LEU A 381 -0.97 3.95 -31.66
C LEU A 381 0.24 3.40 -30.90
N PHE A 382 0.40 3.79 -29.65
CA PHE A 382 1.50 3.35 -28.77
C PHE A 382 1.37 1.88 -28.35
N SER A 383 0.14 1.40 -28.20
CA SER A 383 -0.26 0.01 -27.91
C SER A 383 0.08 -0.98 -29.02
N GLY A 384 0.48 -0.49 -30.20
CA GLY A 384 0.77 -1.32 -31.35
C GLY A 384 -0.44 -2.00 -31.96
N LEU A 385 -1.64 -1.56 -31.58
CA LEU A 385 -2.88 -2.07 -32.14
C LEU A 385 -2.92 -1.74 -33.63
N ASP A 386 -3.25 -2.74 -34.45
CA ASP A 386 -3.71 -2.50 -35.81
C ASP A 386 -5.24 -2.38 -35.79
N PRO A 387 -5.80 -1.15 -35.94
CA PRO A 387 -7.25 -0.93 -35.92
C PRO A 387 -7.94 -1.58 -37.13
N GLY A 388 -7.19 -1.90 -38.20
CA GLY A 388 -7.70 -2.39 -39.48
C GLY A 388 -7.59 -1.34 -40.58
N GLY A 389 -8.64 -1.19 -41.40
CA GLY A 389 -8.68 -0.20 -42.48
C GLY A 389 -8.60 1.26 -41.99
N GLU A 390 -8.35 2.21 -42.90
CA GLU A 390 -8.09 3.62 -42.58
C GLU A 390 -9.18 4.30 -41.72
N THR A 391 -10.43 3.85 -41.83
CA THR A 391 -11.56 4.41 -41.08
C THR A 391 -11.90 3.65 -39.80
N ALA A 392 -11.17 2.57 -39.49
CA ALA A 392 -11.44 1.76 -38.31
C ALA A 392 -10.96 2.48 -37.05
N GLN A 393 -11.82 2.50 -36.03
CA GLN A 393 -11.56 3.22 -34.79
C GLN A 393 -11.03 2.31 -33.69
N ALA A 394 -10.02 2.83 -32.99
CA ALA A 394 -9.42 2.27 -31.80
C ALA A 394 -9.57 3.20 -30.59
N ALA A 395 -9.45 2.62 -29.41
CA ALA A 395 -9.23 3.35 -28.18
C ALA A 395 -7.94 2.88 -27.53
N GLU A 396 -7.28 3.80 -26.84
CA GLU A 396 -6.01 3.55 -26.18
C GLU A 396 -6.00 4.14 -24.77
N ALA A 397 -5.44 3.39 -23.84
CA ALA A 397 -5.19 3.84 -22.48
C ALA A 397 -3.67 3.83 -22.24
N LEU A 398 -3.14 4.97 -21.81
CA LEU A 398 -1.74 5.13 -21.45
C LEU A 398 -1.67 5.28 -19.93
N ALA A 399 -1.22 4.23 -19.25
CA ALA A 399 -1.12 4.20 -17.79
C ALA A 399 0.34 4.37 -17.33
N PRO A 400 0.62 5.17 -16.30
CA PRO A 400 1.99 5.41 -15.84
C PRO A 400 2.56 4.18 -15.14
N ILE A 401 3.81 3.82 -15.44
CA ILE A 401 4.58 2.84 -14.68
C ILE A 401 5.38 3.61 -13.62
N THR A 402 4.97 3.46 -12.36
CA THR A 402 5.44 4.30 -11.26
C THR A 402 6.35 3.52 -10.32
N GLY A 403 7.57 4.01 -10.15
CA GLY A 403 8.51 3.55 -9.13
C GLY A 403 8.68 4.53 -7.97
N ARG A 404 9.60 4.25 -7.04
CA ARG A 404 10.00 5.13 -5.93
C ARG A 404 10.54 6.48 -6.40
N GLU A 405 11.24 6.51 -7.54
CA GLU A 405 11.85 7.73 -8.10
C GLU A 405 10.91 8.48 -9.06
N GLY A 406 9.66 8.03 -9.21
CA GLY A 406 8.65 8.62 -10.09
C GLY A 406 8.29 7.74 -11.28
N VAL A 407 7.67 8.35 -12.30
CA VAL A 407 7.20 7.64 -13.49
C VAL A 407 8.37 7.43 -14.45
N PHE A 408 8.69 6.16 -14.74
CA PHE A 408 9.79 5.81 -15.64
C PHE A 408 9.33 5.16 -16.95
N GLY A 409 8.03 4.93 -17.12
CA GLY A 409 7.45 4.39 -18.34
C GLY A 409 5.95 4.51 -18.39
N ALA A 410 5.36 3.95 -19.43
CA ALA A 410 3.92 3.86 -19.62
C ALA A 410 3.51 2.49 -20.19
N LEU A 411 2.44 1.94 -19.62
CA LEU A 411 1.72 0.80 -20.16
C LEU A 411 0.67 1.29 -21.16
N CYS A 412 0.80 0.89 -22.41
CA CYS A 412 -0.04 1.35 -23.52
C CYS A 412 -0.97 0.22 -23.96
N LEU A 413 -2.26 0.32 -23.65
CA LEU A 413 -3.28 -0.70 -23.93
C LEU A 413 -4.22 -0.23 -25.04
N GLY A 414 -4.48 -1.09 -26.03
CA GLY A 414 -5.32 -0.81 -27.18
C GLY A 414 -6.57 -1.70 -27.24
N ARG A 415 -7.71 -1.15 -27.65
CA ARG A 415 -8.96 -1.88 -27.91
C ARG A 415 -9.56 -1.51 -29.27
N LYS A 416 -10.03 -2.50 -30.03
CA LYS A 416 -10.70 -2.37 -31.33
C LYS A 416 -12.19 -2.09 -31.16
N GLY A 417 -12.81 -1.49 -32.19
CA GLY A 417 -14.27 -1.45 -32.32
C GLY A 417 -14.98 -0.36 -31.51
N GLY A 418 -14.29 0.71 -31.12
CA GLY A 418 -14.91 1.94 -30.60
C GLY A 418 -15.47 1.90 -29.18
N MET A 419 -15.61 0.74 -28.51
CA MET A 419 -15.87 0.69 -27.05
C MET A 419 -14.63 1.13 -26.28
N GLY A 420 -14.49 2.43 -26.07
CA GLY A 420 -13.31 3.01 -25.43
C GLY A 420 -13.20 2.76 -23.93
N PHE A 421 -11.99 2.93 -23.41
CA PHE A 421 -11.74 3.02 -21.98
C PHE A 421 -12.51 4.19 -21.37
N GLY A 422 -13.18 3.95 -20.24
CA GLY A 422 -13.97 4.92 -19.50
C GLY A 422 -13.28 5.42 -18.23
N GLU A 423 -13.82 6.46 -17.59
CA GLU A 423 -13.25 6.95 -16.31
C GLU A 423 -13.28 5.89 -15.20
N LYS A 424 -14.24 4.97 -15.25
CA LYS A 424 -14.32 3.81 -14.34
C LYS A 424 -13.12 2.87 -14.43
N ASP A 425 -12.39 2.88 -15.56
CA ASP A 425 -11.24 2.00 -15.79
C ASP A 425 -9.94 2.62 -15.25
N ILE A 426 -9.92 3.92 -14.93
CA ILE A 426 -8.73 4.66 -14.47
C ILE A 426 -8.09 4.05 -13.21
N PRO A 427 -8.85 3.70 -12.14
CA PRO A 427 -8.26 3.14 -10.93
C PRO A 427 -7.51 1.83 -11.20
N ALA A 428 -8.13 0.92 -11.97
CA ALA A 428 -7.52 -0.35 -12.35
C ALA A 428 -6.28 -0.14 -13.24
N LEU A 429 -6.31 0.82 -14.17
CA LEU A 429 -5.17 1.17 -15.03
C LEU A 429 -4.00 1.76 -14.21
N GLN A 430 -4.28 2.61 -13.22
CA GLN A 430 -3.25 3.13 -12.31
C GLN A 430 -2.63 2.03 -11.46
N GLU A 431 -3.45 1.11 -10.96
CA GLU A 431 -3.00 -0.02 -10.15
C GLU A 431 -2.08 -0.96 -10.94
N LEU A 432 -2.45 -1.29 -12.18
CA LEU A 432 -1.60 -2.07 -13.10
C LEU A 432 -0.23 -1.43 -13.30
N GLY A 433 -0.20 -0.11 -13.51
CA GLY A 433 1.04 0.66 -13.65
C GLY A 433 1.92 0.65 -12.40
N ALA A 434 1.32 0.73 -11.22
CA ALA A 434 2.03 0.64 -9.94
C ALA A 434 2.62 -0.76 -9.70
N ILE A 435 1.86 -1.83 -10.01
CA ILE A 435 2.32 -3.22 -9.92
C ILE A 435 3.51 -3.46 -10.85
N ALA A 436 3.42 -2.98 -12.10
CA ALA A 436 4.52 -3.04 -13.06
C ALA A 436 5.77 -2.33 -12.52
N GLY A 437 5.60 -1.15 -11.91
CA GLY A 437 6.69 -0.37 -11.33
C GLY A 437 7.46 -1.12 -10.25
N VAL A 438 6.74 -1.69 -9.28
CA VAL A 438 7.33 -2.46 -8.17
C VAL A 438 8.07 -3.70 -8.68
N ALA A 439 7.48 -4.44 -9.61
CA ALA A 439 8.09 -5.66 -10.17
C ALA A 439 9.45 -5.36 -10.84
N VAL A 440 9.52 -4.23 -11.56
CA VAL A 440 10.75 -3.76 -12.22
C VAL A 440 11.82 -3.39 -11.22
N GLU A 441 11.49 -2.61 -10.19
CA GLU A 441 12.46 -2.16 -9.19
C GLU A 441 13.10 -3.34 -8.49
N ASN A 442 12.29 -4.34 -8.12
CA ASN A 442 12.76 -5.56 -7.50
C ASN A 442 13.71 -6.35 -8.42
N SER A 443 13.41 -6.47 -9.73
CA SER A 443 14.31 -7.11 -10.69
C SER A 443 15.66 -6.39 -10.85
N ARG A 444 15.65 -5.04 -10.87
CA ARG A 444 16.86 -4.22 -11.02
C ARG A 444 17.78 -4.32 -9.81
N ILE A 445 17.21 -4.35 -8.61
CA ILE A 445 17.94 -4.52 -7.35
C ILE A 445 18.63 -5.89 -7.32
N LEU A 446 17.90 -6.95 -7.64
CA LEU A 446 18.45 -8.32 -7.62
C LEU A 446 19.52 -8.54 -8.71
N GLN A 447 19.35 -7.98 -9.91
CA GLN A 447 20.38 -8.05 -10.96
C GLN A 447 21.68 -7.32 -10.57
N ARG A 448 21.60 -6.18 -9.87
CA ARG A 448 22.82 -5.51 -9.36
C ARG A 448 23.57 -6.39 -8.37
N ILE A 449 22.85 -7.07 -7.48
CA ILE A 449 23.43 -7.97 -6.47
C ILE A 449 24.07 -9.20 -7.14
N SER A 450 23.36 -9.86 -8.05
CA SER A 450 23.87 -11.04 -8.77
C SER A 450 25.04 -10.70 -9.70
N GLY A 451 24.98 -9.56 -10.41
CA GLY A 451 26.05 -9.12 -11.31
C GLY A 451 27.34 -8.71 -10.59
N GLN A 452 27.24 -8.16 -9.38
CA GLN A 452 28.43 -7.90 -8.54
C GLN A 452 29.07 -9.21 -8.07
N ASN A 453 28.28 -10.19 -7.64
CA ASN A 453 28.80 -11.49 -7.23
C ASN A 453 29.53 -12.22 -8.38
N VAL A 454 28.96 -12.19 -9.60
CA VAL A 454 29.60 -12.80 -10.78
C VAL A 454 30.92 -12.11 -11.13
N LYS A 455 30.98 -10.78 -11.11
CA LYS A 455 32.23 -10.04 -11.39
C LYS A 455 33.32 -10.32 -10.35
N VAL A 456 32.93 -10.47 -9.09
CA VAL A 456 33.88 -10.82 -8.01
C VAL A 456 34.40 -12.25 -8.19
N THR A 457 33.54 -13.21 -8.53
CA THR A 457 33.99 -14.59 -8.80
C THR A 457 34.88 -14.68 -10.04
N THR A 458 34.54 -14.00 -11.15
CA THR A 458 35.35 -14.03 -12.37
C THR A 458 36.70 -13.32 -12.18
N ALA A 459 36.75 -12.25 -11.38
CA ALA A 459 38.00 -11.59 -11.02
C ALA A 459 38.88 -12.49 -10.14
N LEU A 460 38.29 -13.21 -9.19
CA LEU A 460 39.00 -14.18 -8.35
C LEU A 460 39.53 -15.37 -9.15
N ASP A 461 38.75 -15.89 -10.11
CA ASP A 461 39.16 -17.00 -10.99
C ASP A 461 40.23 -16.57 -12.00
N SER A 462 40.29 -15.29 -12.39
CA SER A 462 41.36 -14.76 -13.26
C SER A 462 42.68 -14.46 -12.54
N LEU A 463 42.69 -14.55 -11.22
CA LEU A 463 43.85 -14.32 -10.34
C LEU A 463 44.38 -15.63 -9.72
N ALA A 464 43.71 -16.76 -9.96
CA ALA A 464 44.18 -18.12 -9.67
C ALA A 464 44.84 -18.71 -10.93
#